data_AF-A0A1G8ECU1-F1
#
_entry.id   AF-A0A1G8ECU1-F1
#
_cell.length_a   1.000
_cell.length_b   1.000
_cell.length_c   1.000
_cell.angle_alpha   90.00
_cell.angle_beta   90.00
_cell.angle_gamma   90.00
#
_symmetry.space_group_name_H-M   'P 1'
#
loop_
_entity.id
_entity.type
_entity.pdbx_description
1 polymer ?
#
loop_
_entity_poly.entity_id
_entity_poly.type
_entity_poly.pdbx_seq_one_letter_code
_entity_poly.pdbx_strand_id
1 'polypeptide(L)'
;MPIVVALAVLGALVYGAVWSFDALSAHFGLGVAGGVAVVAAGLVVAAVVYWLRRRREVAANIRDGDWTHELKAPWGWVRLAAGKRFCSFQLHGLQGDYIFADLQGADIEVVGEQWQLALKVRDAKCPLWNFPMRDARQARQWKRVFGLAIEQRL
;
A
#
# COMPACT_ATOMS: atom_id res chain seq x y z
N MET A 1 -19.74 -2.93 -16.37
CA MET A 1 -19.34 -4.34 -16.63
C MET A 1 -18.58 -5.05 -15.49
N PRO A 2 -17.79 -4.42 -14.58
CA PRO A 2 -17.07 -5.17 -13.53
C PRO A 2 -17.95 -5.65 -12.35
N ILE A 3 -19.08 -4.96 -12.09
CA ILE A 3 -19.98 -5.27 -10.96
C ILE A 3 -20.70 -6.61 -11.17
N VAL A 4 -21.14 -6.92 -12.40
CA VAL A 4 -21.83 -8.18 -12.72
C VAL A 4 -20.90 -9.38 -12.55
N VAL A 5 -19.64 -9.25 -12.98
CA VAL A 5 -18.62 -10.28 -12.80
C VAL A 5 -18.34 -10.52 -11.31
N ALA A 6 -18.24 -9.45 -10.51
CA ALA A 6 -18.06 -9.58 -9.07
C ALA A 6 -19.22 -10.32 -8.39
N LEU A 7 -20.47 -10.04 -8.80
CA LEU A 7 -21.66 -10.73 -8.30
C LEU A 7 -21.66 -12.22 -8.69
N ALA A 8 -21.28 -12.55 -9.93
CA ALA A 8 -21.19 -13.94 -10.37
C ALA A 8 -20.12 -14.73 -9.60
N VAL A 9 -18.95 -14.15 -9.37
CA VAL A 9 -17.88 -14.76 -8.55
C VAL A 9 -18.35 -14.97 -7.11
N LEU A 10 -19.06 -13.98 -6.55
CA LEU A 10 -19.62 -14.09 -5.20
C LEU A 10 -20.68 -15.21 -5.11
N GLY A 11 -21.56 -15.33 -6.10
CA GLY A 11 -22.54 -16.41 -6.19
C GLY A 11 -21.88 -17.80 -6.28
N ALA A 12 -20.85 -17.95 -7.11
CA ALA A 12 -20.10 -19.20 -7.23
C ALA A 12 -19.38 -19.58 -5.92
N LEU A 13 -18.83 -18.59 -5.21
CA LEU A 13 -18.22 -18.77 -3.89
C LEU A 13 -19.23 -19.27 -2.86
N VAL A 14 -20.41 -18.65 -2.81
CA VAL A 14 -21.49 -19.06 -1.89
C VAL A 14 -21.96 -20.47 -2.22
N TYR A 15 -22.19 -20.76 -3.50
CA TYR A 15 -22.63 -22.09 -3.95
C TYR A 15 -21.59 -23.17 -3.63
N GLY A 16 -20.32 -22.91 -3.94
CA GLY A 16 -19.22 -23.82 -3.62
C GLY A 16 -19.07 -24.05 -2.12
N ALA A 17 -19.27 -23.01 -1.30
CA ALA A 17 -19.25 -23.14 0.16
C ALA A 17 -20.40 -24.00 0.68
N VAL A 18 -21.63 -23.81 0.17
CA VAL A 18 -22.80 -24.62 0.54
C VAL A 18 -22.60 -26.09 0.12
N TRP A 19 -22.19 -26.34 -1.13
CA TRP A 19 -21.94 -27.69 -1.62
C TRP A 19 -20.83 -28.40 -0.83
N SER A 20 -19.76 -27.69 -0.51
CA SER A 20 -18.66 -28.23 0.31
C SER A 20 -19.10 -28.52 1.74
N PHE A 21 -19.94 -27.65 2.33
CA PHE A 21 -20.50 -27.86 3.66
C PHE A 21 -21.40 -29.09 3.69
N ASP A 22 -22.29 -29.24 2.71
CA ASP A 22 -23.18 -30.40 2.59
C ASP A 22 -22.37 -31.69 2.41
N ALA A 23 -21.36 -31.68 1.53
CA ALA A 23 -20.46 -32.82 1.34
C ALA A 23 -19.68 -33.18 2.60
N LEU A 24 -19.14 -32.17 3.32
CA LEU A 24 -18.45 -32.42 4.60
C LEU A 24 -19.41 -32.94 5.67
N SER A 25 -20.64 -32.41 5.73
CA SER A 25 -21.63 -32.84 6.71
C SER A 25 -22.08 -34.28 6.48
N ALA A 26 -22.20 -34.69 5.22
CA ALA A 26 -22.58 -36.04 4.83
C ALA A 26 -21.49 -37.08 5.17
N HIS A 27 -20.21 -36.70 5.10
CA HIS A 27 -19.09 -37.63 5.33
C HIS A 27 -18.53 -37.59 6.75
N PHE A 28 -18.54 -36.44 7.43
CA PHE A 28 -17.86 -36.23 8.72
C PHE A 28 -18.77 -35.72 9.83
N GLY A 29 -20.06 -35.48 9.53
CA GLY A 29 -21.04 -34.98 10.48
C GLY A 29 -20.98 -33.47 10.72
N LEU A 30 -22.02 -32.95 11.36
CA LEU A 30 -22.27 -31.51 11.57
C LEU A 30 -21.15 -30.78 12.34
N GLY A 31 -20.51 -31.45 13.30
CA GLY A 31 -19.45 -30.85 14.13
C GLY A 31 -18.21 -30.47 13.32
N VAL A 32 -17.75 -31.37 12.43
CA VAL A 32 -16.58 -31.14 11.58
C VAL A 32 -16.89 -30.09 10.49
N ALA A 33 -18.06 -30.19 9.86
CA ALA A 33 -18.50 -29.23 8.85
C ALA A 33 -18.60 -27.80 9.43
N GLY A 34 -19.17 -27.66 10.64
CA GLY A 34 -19.24 -26.38 11.36
C GLY A 34 -17.86 -25.80 11.67
N GLY A 35 -16.94 -26.63 12.19
CA GLY A 35 -15.57 -26.19 12.48
C GLY A 35 -14.83 -25.67 11.25
N VAL A 36 -14.93 -26.39 10.12
CA VAL A 36 -14.31 -25.98 8.86
C VAL A 36 -14.91 -24.67 8.34
N ALA A 37 -16.23 -24.49 8.46
CA ALA A 37 -16.89 -23.24 8.05
C ALA A 37 -16.39 -22.03 8.84
N VAL A 38 -16.21 -22.17 10.16
CA VAL A 38 -15.67 -21.07 11.01
C VAL A 38 -14.23 -20.74 10.62
N VAL A 39 -13.38 -21.75 10.40
CA VAL A 39 -11.98 -21.53 9.99
C VAL A 39 -11.91 -20.85 8.63
N ALA A 40 -12.69 -21.31 7.65
CA ALA A 40 -12.75 -20.72 6.32
C ALA A 40 -13.21 -19.26 6.37
N ALA A 41 -14.27 -18.96 7.12
CA ALA A 41 -14.74 -17.59 7.33
C ALA A 41 -13.66 -16.72 7.97
N GLY A 42 -12.97 -17.24 8.99
CA GLY A 42 -11.84 -16.56 9.64
C GLY A 42 -10.71 -16.22 8.67
N LEU A 43 -10.33 -17.16 7.79
CA LEU A 43 -9.30 -16.92 6.77
C LEU A 43 -9.70 -15.86 5.75
N VAL A 44 -10.95 -15.87 5.30
CA VAL A 44 -11.47 -14.85 4.38
C VAL A 44 -11.45 -13.47 5.03
N VAL A 45 -11.95 -13.35 6.27
CA VAL A 45 -11.91 -12.09 7.02
C VAL A 45 -10.47 -11.61 7.21
N ALA A 46 -9.56 -12.51 7.59
CA ALA A 46 -8.15 -12.18 7.76
C ALA A 46 -7.52 -11.68 6.45
N ALA A 47 -7.81 -12.33 5.32
CA ALA A 47 -7.35 -11.92 4.00
C ALA A 47 -7.89 -10.53 3.59
N VAL A 48 -9.17 -10.27 3.82
CA VAL A 48 -9.80 -8.97 3.54
C VAL A 48 -9.19 -7.87 4.42
N VAL A 49 -9.04 -8.11 5.73
CA VAL A 49 -8.41 -7.16 6.66
C VAL A 49 -6.96 -6.89 6.26
N TYR A 50 -6.20 -7.94 5.90
CA TYR A 50 -4.83 -7.80 5.42
C TYR A 50 -4.77 -6.96 4.14
N TRP A 51 -5.67 -7.20 3.18
CA TRP A 51 -5.74 -6.43 1.94
C TRP A 51 -6.09 -4.96 2.20
N LEU A 52 -7.08 -4.71 3.06
CA LEU A 52 -7.48 -3.35 3.44
C LEU A 52 -6.35 -2.61 4.16
N ARG A 53 -5.63 -3.27 5.07
CA ARG A 53 -4.45 -2.70 5.74
C ARG A 53 -3.37 -2.35 4.72
N ARG A 54 -3.09 -3.25 3.78
CA ARG A 54 -2.12 -3.04 2.70
C ARG A 54 -2.50 -1.84 1.81
N ARG A 55 -3.79 -1.63 1.52
CA ARG A 55 -4.25 -0.46 0.78
C ARG A 55 -4.24 0.83 1.61
N ARG A 56 -4.57 0.76 2.91
CA ARG A 56 -4.57 1.93 3.80
C ARG A 56 -3.19 2.52 4.01
N GLU A 57 -2.13 1.72 3.98
CA GLU A 57 -0.76 2.22 4.07
C GLU A 57 -0.36 3.13 2.90
N VAL A 58 -1.03 3.00 1.77
CA VAL A 58 -0.85 3.82 0.56
C VAL A 58 -2.07 4.71 0.28
N ALA A 59 -2.98 4.82 1.25
CA ALA A 59 -4.12 5.71 1.09
C ALA A 59 -3.63 7.16 1.23
N ALA A 60 -4.21 8.03 0.40
CA ALA A 60 -3.97 9.46 0.43
C ALA A 60 -4.06 9.98 1.88
N ASN A 61 -2.94 10.47 2.41
CA ASN A 61 -2.86 10.99 3.77
C ASN A 61 -3.56 12.36 3.88
N ILE A 62 -3.67 13.08 2.76
CA ILE A 62 -4.29 14.40 2.66
C ILE A 62 -5.13 14.48 1.38
N ARG A 63 -6.16 15.32 1.39
CA ARG A 63 -6.94 15.72 0.21
C ARG A 63 -6.97 17.24 0.14
N ASP A 64 -5.82 17.82 -0.14
CA ASP A 64 -5.64 19.27 -0.23
C ASP A 64 -5.38 19.63 -1.70
N GLY A 65 -6.45 20.01 -2.38
CA GLY A 65 -6.46 20.19 -3.84
C GLY A 65 -6.00 18.93 -4.57
N ASP A 66 -4.92 19.06 -5.34
CA ASP A 66 -4.33 17.97 -6.12
C ASP A 66 -3.36 17.09 -5.33
N TRP A 67 -3.02 17.47 -4.10
CA TRP A 67 -2.07 16.74 -3.26
C TRP A 67 -2.74 15.60 -2.51
N THR A 68 -2.16 14.42 -2.66
CA THR A 68 -2.69 13.17 -2.11
C THR A 68 -1.90 12.67 -0.90
N HIS A 69 -0.61 12.93 -0.86
CA HIS A 69 0.27 12.48 0.22
C HIS A 69 1.14 13.64 0.66
N GLU A 70 1.28 13.80 1.97
CA GLU A 70 2.19 14.78 2.57
C GLU A 70 2.87 14.17 3.80
N LEU A 71 4.17 14.45 3.91
CA LEU A 71 4.97 14.29 5.11
C LEU A 71 5.57 15.63 5.46
N LYS A 72 5.32 16.13 6.66
CA LYS A 72 6.03 17.28 7.24
C LYS A 72 6.85 16.80 8.42
N ALA A 73 8.09 17.24 8.49
CA ALA A 73 9.03 16.90 9.54
C ALA A 73 10.00 18.08 9.78
N PRO A 74 10.78 18.08 10.87
CA PRO A 74 11.72 19.17 11.16
C PRO A 74 12.76 19.40 10.06
N TRP A 75 13.10 18.36 9.28
CA TRP A 75 14.06 18.44 8.17
C TRP A 75 13.46 18.97 6.87
N GLY A 76 12.13 19.14 6.79
CA GLY A 76 11.43 19.63 5.61
C GLY A 76 10.11 18.90 5.34
N TRP A 77 9.77 18.74 4.07
CA TRP A 77 8.50 18.13 3.67
C TRP A 77 8.59 17.36 2.36
N VAL A 78 7.67 16.43 2.18
CA VAL A 78 7.51 15.65 0.94
C VAL A 78 6.03 15.63 0.60
N ARG A 79 5.69 15.99 -0.63
CA ARG A 79 4.33 16.00 -1.15
C ARG A 79 4.24 15.22 -2.44
N LEU A 80 3.21 14.38 -2.58
CA LEU A 80 2.89 13.71 -3.85
C LEU A 80 1.45 14.01 -4.27
N ALA A 81 1.31 14.39 -5.53
CA ALA A 81 0.05 14.54 -6.24
C ALA A 81 -0.11 13.33 -7.18
N ALA A 82 -0.73 12.25 -6.68
CA ALA A 82 -0.95 11.03 -7.45
C ALA A 82 -1.72 11.31 -8.76
N GLY A 83 -2.76 12.16 -8.68
CA GLY A 83 -3.58 12.53 -9.82
C GLY A 83 -2.82 13.25 -10.95
N LYS A 84 -1.74 13.98 -10.62
CA LYS A 84 -0.90 14.68 -11.60
C LYS A 84 0.46 14.01 -11.83
N ARG A 85 0.72 12.86 -11.20
CA ARG A 85 1.99 12.13 -11.24
C ARG A 85 3.19 13.02 -10.92
N PHE A 86 3.03 13.89 -9.94
CA PHE A 86 4.00 14.89 -9.56
C PHE A 86 4.39 14.72 -8.09
N CYS A 87 5.67 14.87 -7.78
CA CYS A 87 6.16 14.95 -6.43
C CYS A 87 7.02 16.20 -6.25
N SER A 88 6.85 16.83 -5.09
CA SER A 88 7.65 17.97 -4.67
C SER A 88 8.14 17.68 -3.26
N PHE A 89 9.40 17.97 -3.00
CA PHE A 89 9.95 17.81 -1.67
C PHE A 89 10.99 18.87 -1.36
N GLN A 90 11.11 19.18 -0.08
CA GLN A 90 12.09 20.07 0.48
C GLN A 90 12.87 19.35 1.58
N LEU A 91 14.19 19.40 1.50
CA LEU A 91 15.09 18.82 2.48
C LEU A 91 16.18 19.85 2.82
N HIS A 92 16.27 20.27 4.09
CA HIS A 92 17.26 21.25 4.57
C HIS A 92 17.34 22.53 3.71
N GLY A 93 16.19 23.01 3.21
CA GLY A 93 16.09 24.21 2.37
C GLY A 93 16.31 23.98 0.87
N LEU A 94 16.77 22.80 0.46
CA LEU A 94 16.82 22.41 -0.95
C LEU A 94 15.46 21.89 -1.38
N GLN A 95 14.89 22.48 -2.43
CA GLN A 95 13.62 22.05 -3.02
C GLN A 95 13.89 21.30 -4.33
N GLY A 96 13.18 20.18 -4.51
CA GLY A 96 13.17 19.38 -5.72
C GLY A 96 11.74 19.10 -6.18
N ASP A 97 11.47 19.40 -7.43
CA ASP A 97 10.18 19.18 -8.09
C ASP A 97 10.39 18.19 -9.23
N TYR A 98 9.73 17.03 -9.16
CA TYR A 98 9.95 15.93 -10.09
C TYR A 98 8.63 15.28 -10.51
N ILE A 99 8.59 14.75 -11.73
CA ILE A 99 7.48 13.88 -12.15
C ILE A 99 7.82 12.43 -11.81
N PHE A 100 6.81 11.58 -11.70
CA PHE A 100 7.01 10.18 -11.34
C PHE A 100 7.93 9.43 -12.32
N ALA A 101 8.00 9.87 -13.58
CA ALA A 101 8.90 9.32 -14.59
C ALA A 101 10.39 9.58 -14.29
N ASP A 102 10.70 10.59 -13.47
CA ASP A 102 12.07 10.89 -13.07
C ASP A 102 12.50 10.08 -11.85
N LEU A 103 11.56 9.46 -11.13
CA LEU A 103 11.86 8.62 -9.99
C LEU A 103 12.38 7.26 -10.45
N GLN A 104 13.58 6.89 -10.02
CA GLN A 104 14.23 5.65 -10.45
C GLN A 104 14.16 4.53 -9.40
N GLY A 105 14.12 4.89 -8.12
CA GLY A 105 14.15 3.91 -7.05
C GLY A 105 13.92 4.54 -5.68
N ALA A 106 13.39 3.75 -4.75
CA ALA A 106 13.22 4.15 -3.36
C ALA A 106 13.70 3.02 -2.45
N ASP A 107 14.76 3.27 -1.69
CA ASP A 107 15.38 2.32 -0.78
C ASP A 107 15.32 2.82 0.67
N ILE A 108 15.37 1.88 1.61
CA ILE A 108 15.43 2.21 3.04
C ILE A 108 16.84 1.89 3.47
N GLU A 109 17.49 2.88 4.07
CA GLU A 109 18.82 2.77 4.63
C GLU A 109 18.74 3.06 6.13
N VAL A 110 19.57 2.39 6.91
CA VAL A 110 19.74 2.68 8.34
C VAL A 110 21.14 3.24 8.50
N VAL A 111 21.22 4.53 8.81
CA VAL A 111 22.50 5.22 9.01
C VAL A 111 22.62 5.51 10.50
N GLY A 112 23.50 4.76 11.17
CA GLY A 112 23.58 4.75 12.64
C GLY A 112 22.32 4.12 13.25
N GLU A 113 21.58 4.87 14.06
CA GLU A 113 20.28 4.47 14.63
C GLU A 113 19.07 5.09 13.91
N GLN A 114 19.31 5.88 12.87
CA GLN A 114 18.26 6.64 12.19
C GLN A 114 17.85 5.97 10.88
N TRP A 115 16.55 5.73 10.75
CA TRP A 115 15.96 5.25 9.50
C TRP A 115 15.97 6.37 8.48
N GLN A 116 16.39 6.08 7.26
CA GLN A 116 16.40 7.01 6.14
C GLN A 116 15.75 6.37 4.91
N LEU A 117 15.07 7.18 4.12
CA LEU A 117 14.56 6.79 2.82
C LEU A 117 15.44 7.45 1.75
N ALA A 118 16.17 6.63 1.01
CA ALA A 118 17.02 7.04 -0.10
C ALA A 118 16.22 6.99 -1.41
N LEU A 119 15.86 8.15 -1.94
CA LEU A 119 15.12 8.31 -3.19
C LEU A 119 16.08 8.64 -4.32
N LYS A 120 16.15 7.76 -5.32
CA LYS A 120 16.95 7.94 -6.53
C LYS A 120 16.11 8.63 -7.60
N VAL A 121 16.63 9.73 -8.12
CA VAL A 121 15.95 10.57 -9.10
C VAL A 121 16.86 10.78 -10.31
N ARG A 122 16.27 10.88 -11.50
CA ARG A 122 16.93 11.25 -12.76
C ARG A 122 17.24 12.74 -12.78
N ASP A 123 18.11 13.18 -11.88
CA ASP A 123 18.62 14.54 -11.82
C ASP A 123 20.14 14.53 -11.78
N ALA A 124 20.77 15.32 -12.63
CA ALA A 124 22.22 15.47 -12.68
C ALA A 124 22.77 16.25 -11.48
N LYS A 125 21.97 17.11 -10.84
CA LYS A 125 22.41 17.94 -9.71
C LYS A 125 22.30 17.21 -8.38
N CYS A 126 21.17 16.54 -8.14
CA CYS A 126 20.92 15.78 -6.92
C CYS A 126 20.27 14.43 -7.27
N PRO A 127 21.07 13.42 -7.66
CA PRO A 127 20.56 12.12 -8.06
C PRO A 127 19.99 11.28 -6.90
N LEU A 128 20.33 11.65 -5.66
CA LEU A 128 19.95 10.91 -4.46
C LEU A 128 19.46 11.87 -3.37
N TRP A 129 18.28 11.59 -2.83
CA TRP A 129 17.67 12.33 -1.73
C TRP A 129 17.46 11.42 -0.53
N ASN A 130 18.10 11.74 0.60
CA ASN A 130 18.01 10.94 1.82
C ASN A 130 17.10 11.63 2.84
N PHE A 131 15.88 11.11 2.99
CA PHE A 131 14.88 11.64 3.90
C PHE A 131 14.95 10.93 5.26
N PRO A 132 15.23 11.64 6.36
CA PRO A 132 15.24 11.03 7.68
C PRO A 132 13.82 10.64 8.12
N MET A 133 13.63 9.41 8.59
CA MET A 133 12.35 8.87 9.02
C MET A 133 12.33 8.70 10.53
N ARG A 134 11.16 8.94 11.14
CA ARG A 134 10.98 8.84 12.60
C ARG A 134 11.13 7.40 13.08
N ASP A 135 10.62 6.44 12.31
CA ASP A 135 10.59 5.04 12.68
C ASP A 135 10.60 4.12 11.43
N ALA A 136 10.88 2.82 11.66
CA ALA A 136 10.91 1.80 10.62
C ALA A 136 9.56 1.61 9.90
N ARG A 137 8.45 1.99 10.53
CA ARG A 137 7.11 1.84 9.94
C ARG A 137 6.87 2.96 8.92
N GLN A 138 7.23 4.20 9.26
CA GLN A 138 7.17 5.36 8.38
C GLN A 138 8.08 5.16 7.16
N ALA A 139 9.32 4.69 7.37
CA ALA A 139 10.24 4.40 6.26
C ALA A 139 9.65 3.36 5.29
N ARG A 140 9.07 2.26 5.80
CA ARG A 140 8.40 1.24 4.98
C ARG A 140 7.16 1.75 4.26
N GLN A 141 6.36 2.58 4.93
CA GLN A 141 5.17 3.18 4.34
C GLN A 141 5.57 4.06 3.14
N TRP A 142 6.53 4.96 3.33
CA TRP A 142 6.98 5.86 2.28
C TRP A 142 7.74 5.15 1.15
N LYS A 143 8.51 4.09 1.44
CA LYS A 143 9.07 3.22 0.39
C LYS A 143 7.99 2.64 -0.51
N ARG A 144 6.85 2.20 0.06
CA ARG A 144 5.72 1.67 -0.72
C ARG A 144 5.04 2.76 -1.54
N VAL A 145 4.80 3.94 -0.96
CA VAL A 145 4.19 5.09 -1.66
C VAL A 145 5.07 5.48 -2.87
N PHE A 146 6.37 5.67 -2.67
CA PHE A 146 7.28 5.99 -3.77
C PHE A 146 7.45 4.85 -4.77
N GLY A 147 7.48 3.59 -4.32
CA GLY A 147 7.47 2.44 -5.22
C GLY A 147 6.26 2.43 -6.16
N LEU A 148 5.07 2.70 -5.61
CA LEU A 148 3.85 2.81 -6.42
C LEU A 148 3.85 4.06 -7.31
N ALA A 149 4.45 5.16 -6.87
CA ALA A 149 4.66 6.34 -7.70
C ALA A 149 5.58 6.02 -8.90
N ILE A 150 6.70 5.33 -8.68
CA ILE A 150 7.64 4.88 -9.72
C ILE A 150 6.94 3.93 -10.72
N GLU A 151 6.14 2.99 -10.23
CA GLU A 151 5.34 2.09 -11.06
C GLU A 151 4.18 2.80 -11.79
N GLN A 152 3.93 4.09 -11.51
CA GLN A 152 2.79 4.87 -12.00
C GLN A 152 1.43 4.25 -11.68
N ARG A 153 1.35 3.53 -10.54
CA ARG A 153 0.16 2.81 -10.04
C ARG A 153 -0.44 3.44 -8.79
N LEU A 154 0.00 4.65 -8.45
CA LEU A 154 -0.47 5.41 -7.30
C LEU A 154 -1.88 5.98 -7.52
#